data_AF-A0A0C3LHP9-F1
#
_entry.id   AF-A0A0C3LHP9-F1
#
_cell.length_a   1.000
_cell.length_b   1.000
_cell.length_c   1.000
_cell.angle_alpha   90.00
_cell.angle_beta   90.00
_cell.angle_gamma   90.00
#
_symmetry.space_group_name_H-M   'P 1'
#
loop_
_entity.id
_entity.type
_entity.pdbx_description
1 polymer ?
#
loop_
_entity_poly.entity_id
_entity_poly.type
_entity_poly.pdbx_seq_one_letter_code
_entity_poly.pdbx_strand_id
1 'polypeptide(L)' 'MLESHALKTVTAICPQMCASYFIMKEGELDFRTGDIITLLDAPPGTPHGWLYGGVNVAKRGFFPATYVEYQK' A
#
# COMPACT_ATOMS: atom_id res chain seq x y z
N MET A 1 3.92 18.50 -22.65
CA MET A 1 3.71 18.43 -21.20
C MET A 1 3.50 16.98 -20.85
N LEU A 2 4.58 16.21 -20.71
CA LEU A 2 4.46 14.86 -20.19
C LEU A 2 4.39 15.06 -18.67
N GLU A 3 3.18 15.25 -18.15
CA GLU A 3 2.96 15.14 -16.73
C GLU A 3 3.44 13.75 -16.35
N SER A 4 4.65 13.73 -15.77
CA SER A 4 5.22 12.56 -15.17
C SER A 4 4.24 12.19 -14.07
N HIS A 5 3.34 11.26 -14.36
CA HIS A 5 2.58 10.54 -13.35
C HIS A 5 3.61 9.73 -12.56
N ALA A 6 4.37 10.43 -11.71
CA ALA A 6 5.26 9.83 -10.75
C ALA A 6 4.36 8.92 -9.92
N LEU A 7 4.60 7.62 -10.04
CA LEU A 7 3.95 6.64 -9.21
C LEU A 7 4.13 7.09 -7.76
N LYS A 8 3.02 7.41 -7.09
CA LYS A 8 3.07 7.88 -5.71
C LYS A 8 3.55 6.71 -4.87
N THR A 9 4.68 6.87 -4.21
CA THR A 9 5.20 5.84 -3.31
C THR A 9 4.95 6.25 -1.88
N VAL A 10 4.64 5.26 -1.05
CA VAL A 10 4.41 5.44 0.39
C VAL A 10 5.25 4.43 1.14
N THR A 11 5.66 4.79 2.34
CA THR A 11 6.41 3.87 3.20
C THR A 11 5.47 3.23 4.19
N ALA A 12 5.54 1.91 4.29
CA ALA A 12 4.78 1.17 5.28
C ALA A 12 5.19 1.57 6.70
N ILE A 13 4.21 1.98 7.49
CA ILE A 13 4.36 2.26 8.92
C ILE A 13 3.49 1.28 9.72
N CYS A 14 4.04 0.70 10.78
CA CYS A 14 3.27 -0.11 11.71
C CYS A 14 3.03 0.71 12.97
N PRO A 15 1.84 1.32 13.14
CA PRO A 15 1.64 2.33 14.18
C PRO A 15 2.01 1.83 15.57
N GLN A 16 1.61 0.63 16.01
CA GLN A 16 2.02 0.09 17.32
C GLN A 16 2.00 -1.46 17.28
N MET A 17 3.17 -2.07 17.10
CA MET A 17 3.45 -3.45 17.56
C MET A 17 2.82 -4.65 16.81
N CYS A 18 2.37 -4.50 15.57
CA CYS A 18 2.04 -5.64 14.71
C CYS A 18 3.26 -5.95 13.81
N ALA A 19 4.11 -6.90 14.21
CA ALA A 19 5.39 -7.20 13.54
C ALA A 19 5.25 -7.75 12.09
N SER A 20 4.04 -7.99 11.64
CA SER A 20 3.69 -8.35 10.27
C SER A 20 2.17 -8.31 10.22
N TYR A 21 1.60 -7.52 9.32
CA TYR A 21 0.18 -7.67 9.08
C TYR A 21 0.03 -8.97 8.29
N PHE A 22 -0.55 -9.97 8.95
CA PHE A 22 -0.78 -11.26 8.34
C PHE A 22 -2.03 -11.13 7.48
N ILE A 23 -1.89 -11.36 6.18
CA ILE A 23 -2.98 -11.47 5.21
C ILE A 23 -4.16 -12.20 5.84
N MET A 24 -5.27 -11.50 6.09
CA MET A 24 -6.49 -12.11 6.60
C MET A 24 -7.46 -12.46 5.47
N LYS A 25 -7.25 -11.94 4.25
CA LYS A 25 -8.06 -12.26 3.06
C LYS A 25 -7.27 -12.39 1.76
N GLU A 26 -7.73 -13.29 0.88
CA GLU A 26 -7.28 -13.35 -0.52
C GLU A 26 -7.45 -11.96 -1.18
N GLY A 27 -6.33 -11.34 -1.56
CA GLY A 27 -6.29 -10.03 -2.21
C GLY A 27 -5.73 -8.87 -1.37
N GLU A 28 -5.40 -9.10 -0.10
CA GLU A 28 -4.63 -8.12 0.68
C GLU A 28 -3.16 -8.16 0.24
N LEU A 29 -2.50 -7.00 0.18
CA LEU A 29 -1.06 -6.92 -0.12
C LEU A 29 -0.28 -7.58 1.02
N ASP A 30 0.96 -8.07 0.92
CA ASP A 30 1.83 -8.44 2.09
C ASP A 30 3.11 -7.56 2.09
N PHE A 31 3.41 -6.85 3.20
CA PHE A 31 4.47 -5.85 3.36
C PHE A 31 4.95 -5.77 4.82
N ARG A 32 6.08 -5.12 5.04
CA ARG A 32 6.65 -4.89 6.38
C ARG A 32 6.89 -3.41 6.58
N THR A 33 7.01 -2.98 7.84
CA THR A 33 7.44 -1.61 8.15
C THR A 33 8.72 -1.27 7.39
N GLY A 34 8.74 -0.12 6.74
CA GLY A 34 9.88 0.32 5.94
C GLY A 34 9.88 -0.14 4.48
N ASP A 35 8.97 -1.04 4.08
CA ASP A 35 8.79 -1.35 2.66
C ASP A 35 8.24 -0.14 1.90
N ILE A 36 8.74 0.05 0.68
CA ILE A 36 8.24 1.04 -0.25
C ILE A 36 7.09 0.42 -1.06
N ILE A 37 5.89 0.93 -0.84
CA ILE A 37 4.70 0.51 -1.56
C ILE A 37 4.44 1.52 -2.67
N THR A 38 4.28 1.00 -3.89
CA THR A 38 3.83 1.80 -5.02
C THR A 38 2.32 1.86 -5.01
N LEU A 39 1.74 3.06 -4.90
CA LEU A 39 0.31 3.27 -5.01
C LEU A 39 -0.12 3.06 -6.47
N LEU A 40 -1.10 2.19 -6.64
CA LEU A 40 -1.71 1.87 -7.93
C LEU A 40 -3.15 2.41 -7.92
N ASP A 41 -3.74 2.51 -9.10
CA ASP A 41 -5.15 2.90 -9.21
C ASP A 41 -6.03 1.85 -8.53
N ALA A 42 -6.80 2.30 -7.54
CA ALA A 42 -7.69 1.43 -6.79
C ALA A 42 -8.87 0.99 -7.67
N PRO A 43 -9.16 -0.32 -7.76
CA PRO A 43 -10.26 -0.82 -8.58
C PRO A 43 -11.64 -0.36 -8.04
N PRO A 44 -12.66 -0.32 -8.92
CA PRO A 44 -14.03 0.01 -8.50
C PRO A 44 -14.52 -0.99 -7.45
N GLY A 45 -15.02 -0.47 -6.33
CA GLY A 45 -15.42 -1.27 -5.16
C GLY A 45 -14.41 -1.28 -4.00
N THR A 46 -13.31 -0.53 -4.10
CA THR A 46 -12.37 -0.34 -2.99
C THR A 46 -13.07 0.32 -1.79
N PRO A 47 -12.98 -0.26 -0.58
CA PRO A 47 -13.59 0.33 0.61
C PRO A 47 -12.99 1.70 0.95
N HIS A 48 -13.80 2.58 1.53
CA HIS A 48 -13.33 3.90 1.94
C HIS A 48 -12.21 3.79 3.00
N GLY A 49 -11.11 4.52 2.81
CA GLY A 49 -9.94 4.46 3.70
C GLY A 49 -8.93 3.34 3.38
N TRP A 50 -9.16 2.57 2.31
CA TRP A 50 -8.21 1.59 1.80
C TRP A 50 -7.51 2.11 0.55
N LEU A 51 -6.26 1.68 0.38
CA LEU A 51 -5.42 1.96 -0.77
C LEU A 51 -5.11 0.64 -1.48
N TYR A 52 -4.86 0.74 -2.78
CA TYR A 52 -4.38 -0.36 -3.59
C TYR A 52 -2.96 -0.07 -4.03
N GLY A 53 -2.09 -1.06 -3.91
CA GLY A 53 -0.69 -0.87 -4.25
C GLY A 53 0.05 -2.18 -4.33
N GLY A 54 1.34 -2.08 -4.62
CA GLY A 54 2.21 -3.24 -4.71
C GLY A 54 3.58 -3.00 -4.10
N VAL A 55 4.10 -4.03 -3.47
CA VAL A 55 5.50 -4.13 -3.06
C VAL A 55 6.19 -5.00 -4.10
N ASN A 56 7.14 -4.39 -4.83
CA ASN A 56 7.81 -5.02 -5.96
C ASN A 56 6.84 -5.46 -7.08
N VAL A 57 7.37 -6.16 -8.11
CA VAL A 57 6.60 -6.58 -9.29
C VAL A 57 5.53 -7.64 -8.98
N ALA A 58 5.73 -8.46 -7.93
CA ALA A 58 4.98 -9.69 -7.72
C ALA A 58 3.84 -9.61 -6.69
N LYS A 59 3.87 -8.67 -5.73
CA LYS A 59 2.86 -8.58 -4.66
C LYS A 59 2.02 -7.32 -4.85
N ARG A 60 0.72 -7.49 -5.09
CA ARG A 60 -0.27 -6.40 -5.19
C ARG A 60 -1.49 -6.74 -4.36
N GLY A 61 -2.11 -5.74 -3.77
CA GLY A 61 -3.32 -5.93 -3.00
C GLY A 61 -3.78 -4.67 -2.27
N PHE A 62 -4.85 -4.84 -1.51
CA PHE A 62 -5.43 -3.76 -0.71
C PHE A 62 -4.77 -3.66 0.67
N PHE A 63 -4.69 -2.45 1.20
CA PHE A 63 -4.25 -2.19 2.56
C PHE A 63 -4.86 -0.89 3.09
N PRO A 64 -5.04 -0.75 4.41
CA PRO A 64 -5.55 0.48 5.01
C PRO A 64 -4.57 1.65 4.85
N ALA A 65 -5.10 2.83 4.51
CA ALA A 65 -4.30 4.05 4.35
C ALA A 65 -3.55 4.47 5.62
N THR A 66 -4.00 4.01 6.80
CA THR A 66 -3.40 4.31 8.10
C THR A 66 -2.09 3.56 8.38
N TYR A 67 -1.75 2.58 7.53
CA TYR A 67 -0.55 1.75 7.65
C TYR A 67 0.58 2.24 6.74
N VAL A 68 0.40 3.42 6.13
CA VAL A 68 1.39 4.02 5.26
C VAL A 68 1.57 5.49 5.57
N GLU A 69 2.80 5.95 5.39
CA GLU A 69 3.16 7.35 5.50
C GLU A 69 3.63 7.86 4.15
N TYR A 70 3.16 9.05 3.76
CA TYR A 70 3.64 9.74 2.59
C TYR A 70 4.99 10.35 2.92
N GLN A 71 6.01 10.02 2.12
CA GLN A 71 7.29 10.72 2.15
C GLN A 71 7.02 12.19 1.79
N LYS A 72 7.28 13.10 2.75
CA LYS A 72 7.17 14.56 2.56
C LYS A 72 8.34 15.11 1.77
#